data_AF-A0A0K8NYE8-F1
#
_entry.id   AF-A0A0K8NYE8-F1
#
_cell.length_a   1.000
_cell.length_b   1.000
_cell.length_c   1.000
_cell.angle_alpha   90.00
_cell.angle_beta   90.00
_cell.angle_gamma   90.00
#
_symmetry.space_group_name_H-M   'P 1'
#
loop_
_entity.id
_entity.type
_entity.pdbx_description
1 polymer ?
#
loop_
_entity_poly.entity_id
_entity_poly.type
_entity_poly.pdbx_seq_one_letter_code
_entity_poly.pdbx_strand_id
1 'polypeptide(L)' 'MPLTPEQIAAAVDAQAAVLGLPLDPAHRPGVLRYYALAAGMADEVFGLPLGLADEPAPVFVPVEPADAAPAHGASR' A
#
# COMPACT_ATOMS: atom_id res chain seq x y z
N MET A 1 -15.52 -6.17 -11.05
CA MET A 1 -16.66 -5.24 -10.93
C MET A 1 -16.15 -4.06 -10.14
N PRO A 2 -16.21 -2.83 -10.67
CA PRO A 2 -15.69 -1.67 -9.97
C PRO A 2 -16.45 -1.45 -8.65
N LEU A 3 -15.75 -0.97 -7.64
CA LEU A 3 -16.34 -0.61 -6.35
C LEU A 3 -17.39 0.48 -6.52
N THR A 4 -18.52 0.32 -5.84
CA THR A 4 -19.57 1.35 -5.76
C THR A 4 -19.15 2.52 -4.85
N PRO A 5 -19.74 3.72 -5.00
CA PRO A 5 -19.48 4.84 -4.10
C PRO A 5 -19.70 4.52 -2.62
N GLU A 6 -20.74 3.74 -2.30
CA GLU A 6 -21.03 3.30 -0.94
C GLU A 6 -19.94 2.36 -0.40
N GLN A 7 -19.47 1.42 -1.23
CA GLN A 7 -18.37 0.53 -0.86
C GLN A 7 -17.05 1.30 -0.66
N ILE A 8 -16.79 2.32 -1.49
CA ILE A 8 -15.62 3.19 -1.34
C ILE A 8 -15.69 3.95 -0.01
N ALA A 9 -16.83 4.55 0.33
CA ALA A 9 -17.01 5.25 1.60
C ALA A 9 -16.82 4.31 2.80
N ALA A 10 -17.42 3.13 2.75
CA ALA A 10 -17.29 2.14 3.82
C ALA A 10 -15.83 1.66 3.98
N ALA A 11 -15.12 1.41 2.87
CA ALA A 11 -13.72 1.00 2.90
C ALA A 11 -12.83 2.11 3.50
N VAL A 12 -13.00 3.35 3.05
CA VAL A 12 -12.25 4.51 3.56
C VAL A 12 -12.46 4.69 5.06
N ASP A 13 -13.72 4.66 5.53
CA ASP A 13 -14.03 4.85 6.94
C ASP A 13 -13.47 3.68 7.79
N ALA A 14 -13.55 2.43 7.31
CA ALA A 14 -12.98 1.27 7.99
C ALA A 14 -11.44 1.30 8.06
N GLN A 15 -10.77 1.63 6.95
CA GLN A 15 -9.31 1.70 6.89
C GLN A 15 -8.77 2.85 7.74
N ALA A 16 -9.42 4.02 7.71
CA ALA A 16 -9.07 5.15 8.57
C ALA A 16 -9.10 4.76 10.05
N ALA A 17 -10.12 4.00 10.48
CA ALA A 17 -10.21 3.50 11.84
C ALA A 17 -9.09 2.50 12.19
N VAL A 18 -8.81 1.52 11.30
CA VAL A 18 -7.74 0.54 11.50
C VAL A 18 -6.36 1.20 11.59
N LEU A 19 -6.12 2.24 10.80
CA LEU A 19 -4.86 2.98 10.79
C LEU A 19 -4.75 4.01 11.91
N GLY A 20 -5.82 4.25 12.68
CA GLY A 20 -5.86 5.33 13.65
C GLY A 20 -5.70 6.72 13.01
N LEU A 21 -6.15 6.88 11.76
CA LEU A 21 -6.03 8.11 10.98
C LEU A 21 -7.39 8.81 10.87
N PRO A 22 -7.77 9.68 11.82
CA PRO A 22 -9.04 10.40 11.76
C PRO A 22 -9.07 11.32 10.54
N LEU A 23 -10.13 11.21 9.73
CA LEU A 23 -10.35 12.08 8.59
C LEU A 23 -11.14 13.32 9.03
N ASP A 24 -10.52 14.48 8.89
CA ASP A 24 -11.25 15.74 8.99
C ASP A 24 -12.37 15.76 7.93
N PRO A 25 -13.61 16.18 8.30
CA PRO A 25 -14.72 16.25 7.36
C PRO A 25 -14.41 17.04 6.08
N ALA A 26 -13.57 18.07 6.16
CA ALA A 26 -13.16 18.87 5.00
C ALA A 26 -12.29 18.08 4.01
N HIS A 27 -11.55 17.06 4.48
CA HIS A 27 -10.69 16.23 3.63
C HIS A 27 -11.43 15.05 3.01
N ARG A 28 -12.53 14.60 3.64
CA ARG A 28 -13.27 13.39 3.22
C ARG A 28 -13.68 13.40 1.74
N PRO A 29 -14.23 14.50 1.17
CA PRO A 29 -14.56 14.52 -0.26
C PRO A 29 -13.36 14.26 -1.17
N GLY A 30 -12.19 14.80 -0.81
CA GLY A 30 -10.95 14.58 -1.54
C GLY A 30 -10.49 13.12 -1.44
N VAL A 31 -10.48 12.55 -0.22
CA VAL A 31 -10.08 11.16 0.01
C VAL A 31 -10.93 10.20 -0.81
N LEU A 32 -12.25 10.36 -0.82
CA LEU A 32 -13.14 9.50 -1.61
C LEU A 32 -12.84 9.58 -3.11
N ARG A 33 -12.57 10.79 -3.63
CA ARG A 33 -12.23 10.99 -5.05
C ARG A 33 -10.92 10.29 -5.42
N TYR A 34 -9.87 10.43 -4.61
CA TYR A 34 -8.58 9.81 -4.89
C TYR A 34 -8.60 8.30 -4.65
N TYR A 35 -9.39 7.82 -3.68
CA TYR A 35 -9.62 6.40 -3.49
C TYR A 35 -10.31 5.76 -4.70
N ALA A 36 -11.34 6.41 -5.24
CA ALA A 36 -12.01 5.95 -6.46
C ALA A 36 -11.04 5.86 -7.67
N LEU A 37 -10.16 6.85 -7.81
CA LEU A 37 -9.13 6.83 -8.85
C LEU A 37 -8.16 5.66 -8.67
N ALA A 38 -7.68 5.43 -7.44
CA ALA A 38 -6.81 4.31 -7.13
C ALA A 38 -7.50 2.95 -7.33
N ALA A 39 -8.79 2.83 -6.99
CA ALA A 39 -9.58 1.62 -7.24
C ALA A 39 -9.66 1.31 -8.74
N GLY A 40 -9.81 2.33 -9.60
CA GLY A 40 -9.76 2.14 -11.06
C GLY A 40 -8.39 1.65 -11.55
N MET A 41 -7.30 2.19 -11.00
CA MET A 41 -5.95 1.67 -11.32
C MET A 41 -5.74 0.24 -10.83
N ALA A 42 -6.29 -0.09 -9.66
CA ALA A 42 -6.21 -1.43 -9.09
C ALA A 42 -6.94 -2.45 -9.99
N ASP A 43 -8.11 -2.12 -10.52
CA ASP A 43 -8.85 -2.99 -11.44
C ASP A 43 -8.01 -3.35 -12.68
N GLU A 44 -7.23 -2.40 -13.23
CA GLU A 44 -6.32 -2.65 -14.36
C GLU A 44 -5.18 -3.61 -13.97
N VAL A 45 -4.58 -3.42 -12.79
CA VAL A 45 -3.45 -4.25 -12.32
C VAL A 45 -3.91 -5.66 -11.93
N PHE A 46 -5.02 -5.78 -11.20
CA PHE A 46 -5.58 -7.07 -10.78
C PHE A 46 -6.16 -7.88 -11.96
N GLY A 47 -6.39 -7.25 -13.12
CA GLY A 47 -6.78 -7.94 -14.35
C GLY A 47 -5.65 -8.71 -15.03
N LEU A 48 -4.40 -8.53 -14.61
CA LEU A 48 -3.25 -9.21 -15.20
C LEU A 48 -3.11 -10.66 -14.69
N PRO A 49 -2.69 -11.60 -15.54
CA PRO A 49 -2.46 -12.98 -15.12
C PRO A 49 -1.29 -13.05 -14.14
N LEU A 50 -1.50 -13.77 -13.03
CA LEU A 50 -0.48 -14.09 -12.02
C LEU A 50 -0.55 -15.59 -11.70
N GLY A 51 0.59 -16.26 -11.80
CA GLY A 51 0.79 -17.64 -11.39
C GLY A 51 1.35 -17.74 -9.96
N LEU A 52 1.26 -18.93 -9.37
CA LEU A 52 1.75 -19.19 -8.00
C LEU A 52 3.27 -19.01 -7.84
N ALA A 53 4.02 -19.04 -8.93
CA ALA A 53 5.47 -18.90 -8.94
C ALA A 53 5.94 -17.49 -9.34
N ASP A 54 5.01 -16.55 -9.59
CA ASP A 54 5.37 -15.17 -9.88
C ASP A 54 5.78 -14.48 -8.57
N GLU A 55 7.07 -14.16 -8.48
CA GLU A 55 7.67 -13.49 -7.33
C GLU A 55 7.51 -11.97 -7.42
N PRO A 56 7.46 -11.25 -6.27
CA PRO A 56 7.54 -9.80 -6.26
C PRO A 56 8.84 -9.32 -6.94
N ALA A 57 8.77 -8.16 -7.61
CA ALA A 57 9.94 -7.59 -8.28
C ALA A 57 11.16 -7.41 -7.33
N PRO A 58 11.01 -6.88 -6.10
CA PRO A 58 12.08 -6.96 -5.11
C PRO A 58 12.02 -8.29 -4.36
N VAL A 59 13.12 -9.04 -4.38
CA VAL A 59 13.33 -10.23 -3.55
C VAL A 59 14.41 -9.97 -2.51
N PHE A 60 14.21 -10.45 -1.28
CA PHE A 60 15.22 -10.37 -0.24
C PHE A 60 16.40 -11.28 -0.60
N VAL A 61 17.61 -10.70 -0.60
CA VAL A 61 18.86 -11.45 -0.72
C VAL A 61 19.66 -11.19 0.56
N PRO A 62 19.92 -12.23 1.38
CA PRO A 62 20.78 -12.08 2.54
C PRO A 62 22.15 -11.56 2.12
N VAL A 63 22.70 -10.62 2.90
CA VAL A 63 24.10 -10.23 2.80
C VAL A 63 24.90 -10.97 3.87
N GLU A 64 26.10 -11.43 3.53
CA GLU A 64 27.00 -12.02 4.52
C GLU A 64 27.50 -10.93 5.48
N PRO A 65 27.71 -11.23 6.78
CA PRO A 65 28.18 -10.24 7.75
C PRO A 65 29.49 -9.54 7.35
N ALA A 66 30.33 -10.19 6.55
CA ALA A 66 31.58 -9.62 6.03
C ALA A 66 31.35 -8.52 4.97
N ASP A 67 30.19 -8.52 4.31
CA ASP A 67 29.82 -7.55 3.27
C ASP A 67 28.96 -6.40 3.82
N ALA A 68 28.56 -6.47 5.10
CA ALA A 68 27.90 -5.37 5.78
C ALA A 68 28.92 -4.24 6.06
N ALA A 69 28.61 -3.02 5.61
CA ALA A 69 29.43 -1.85 5.90
C ALA A 69 29.69 -1.72 7.41
N PRO A 70 30.90 -1.33 7.85
CA PRO A 70 31.22 -1.24 9.27
C PRO A 70 30.23 -0.31 9.97
N ALA A 71 29.65 -0.78 11.08
CA ALA A 71 28.69 -0.02 11.87
C ALA A 71 29.30 1.35 12.23
N HIS A 72 28.59 2.43 11.89
CA HIS A 72 29.00 3.78 12.23
C HIS A 72 28.85 3.99 13.74
N GLY A 73 29.87 3.62 14.53
CA GLY A 73 29.78 3.73 15.99
C GLY A 73 30.82 3.01 16.85
N ALA A 74 32.01 2.66 16.36
CA ALA A 74 33.09 2.18 17.21
C ALA A 74 34.32 3.11 17.12
N SER A 75 34.13 4.38 17.52
CA SER A 75 35.26 5.21 17.93
C SER A 75 35.61 4.83 19.37
N ARG A 76 36.80 4.28 19.55
CA ARG A 76 37.49 4.24 20.84
C ARG A 76 38.64 5.24 20.79
#